data_AF-A0A947NQ99-F1
#
_entry.id   AF-A0A947NQ99-F1
#
_cell.length_a   1.000
_cell.length_b   1.000
_cell.length_c   1.000
_cell.angle_alpha   90.00
_cell.angle_beta   90.00
_cell.angle_gamma   90.00
#
_symmetry.space_group_name_H-M   'P 1'
#
loop_
_entity.id
_entity.type
_entity.pdbx_description
1 polymer ?
#
loop_
_entity_poly.entity_id
_entity_poly.type
_entity_poly.pdbx_seq_one_letter_code
_entity_poly.pdbx_strand_id
1 'polypeptide(L)'
;SEYKKEISFEPKQALFGDNNGMEYLETIIKQAPLKLNKDGIMLLEIHPPQSIQVKKIAKEAFPNATIQIKEDLAKKDRFIIIKR
;
A
#
# COMPACT_ATOMS: atom_id res chain seq x y z
N SER A 1 10.99 24.15 9.03
CA SER A 1 9.98 23.16 9.46
C SER A 1 10.60 21.78 9.34
N GLU A 2 10.58 20.99 10.42
CA GLU A 2 11.25 19.68 10.57
C GLU A 2 10.93 18.65 9.47
N TYR A 3 9.81 18.80 8.76
CA TYR A 3 9.42 17.98 7.61
C TYR A 3 10.48 17.87 6.52
N LYS A 4 11.35 18.86 6.34
CA LYS A 4 12.26 18.90 5.18
C LYS A 4 13.36 17.82 5.21
N LYS A 5 13.61 17.18 6.35
CA LYS A 5 14.76 16.27 6.55
C LYS A 5 14.43 14.78 6.40
N GLU A 6 13.25 14.33 6.82
CA GLU A 6 12.83 12.91 6.71
C GLU A 6 12.55 12.52 5.26
N ILE A 7 11.87 13.40 4.55
CA ILE A 7 11.55 13.29 3.12
C ILE A 7 12.84 13.19 2.27
N SER A 8 13.99 13.67 2.77
CA SER A 8 15.25 13.67 2.01
C SER A 8 15.83 12.27 1.76
N PHE A 9 15.41 11.27 2.53
CA PHE A 9 15.90 9.89 2.45
C PHE A 9 14.97 8.97 1.67
N GLU A 10 13.74 9.41 1.40
CA GLU A 10 12.83 8.66 0.54
C GLU A 10 13.22 8.88 -0.92
N PRO A 11 13.12 7.84 -1.78
CA PRO A 11 13.33 8.00 -3.21
C PRO A 11 12.46 9.15 -3.73
N LYS A 12 13.02 10.08 -4.52
CA LYS A 12 12.24 11.18 -5.11
C LYS A 12 10.99 10.70 -5.86
N GLN A 13 11.05 9.49 -6.41
CA GLN A 13 9.93 8.80 -7.03
C GLN A 13 8.78 8.47 -6.06
N ALA A 14 9.06 8.16 -4.79
CA ALA A 14 8.04 7.94 -3.76
C ALA A 14 7.36 9.25 -3.32
N LEU A 15 8.04 10.38 -3.45
CA LEU A 15 7.58 11.70 -3.04
C LEU A 15 6.79 12.45 -4.10
N PHE A 16 7.18 12.29 -5.35
CA PHE A 16 6.68 13.04 -6.50
C PHE A 16 6.04 12.14 -7.57
N GLY A 17 5.88 10.84 -7.30
CA GLY A 17 5.26 9.92 -8.24
C GLY A 17 3.91 10.46 -8.71
N ASP A 18 3.72 10.49 -10.03
CA ASP A 18 2.47 10.93 -10.63
C ASP A 18 1.30 10.15 -9.99
N ASN A 19 0.19 10.85 -9.73
CA ASN A 19 -0.99 10.28 -9.07
C ASN A 19 -0.83 9.91 -7.57
N ASN A 20 -0.01 10.66 -6.82
CA ASN A 20 0.20 10.51 -5.36
C ASN A 20 0.73 9.12 -4.96
N GLY A 21 1.61 8.51 -5.75
CA GLY A 21 2.24 7.21 -5.42
C GLY A 21 1.34 5.97 -5.60
N MET A 22 0.11 6.14 -6.09
CA MET A 22 -0.83 5.02 -6.31
C MET A 22 -0.36 4.02 -7.36
N GLU A 23 0.39 4.46 -8.37
CA GLU A 23 0.92 3.60 -9.44
C GLU A 23 1.83 2.49 -8.89
N TYR A 24 2.65 2.80 -7.88
CA TYR A 24 3.54 1.84 -7.25
C TYR A 24 2.76 0.79 -6.46
N LEU A 25 1.77 1.23 -5.67
CA LEU A 25 0.88 0.32 -4.93
C LEU A 25 0.16 -0.63 -5.88
N GLU A 26 -0.41 -0.09 -6.97
CA GLU A 26 -1.09 -0.88 -7.99
C GLU A 26 -0.17 -1.92 -8.62
N THR A 27 1.03 -1.49 -9.05
CA THR A 27 2.02 -2.37 -9.67
C THR A 27 2.47 -3.49 -8.73
N ILE A 28 2.78 -3.16 -7.47
CA ILE A 28 3.20 -4.14 -6.46
C ILE A 28 2.09 -5.17 -6.23
N ILE A 29 0.86 -4.70 -5.98
CA ILE A 29 -0.28 -5.56 -5.67
C ILE A 29 -0.62 -6.47 -6.85
N LYS A 30 -0.58 -5.97 -8.09
CA LYS A 30 -0.86 -6.79 -9.29
C LYS A 30 0.19 -7.86 -9.57
N GLN A 31 1.46 -7.62 -9.24
CA GLN A 31 2.53 -8.61 -9.43
C GLN A 31 2.64 -9.63 -8.29
N ALA A 32 2.17 -9.28 -7.09
CA ALA A 32 2.31 -10.07 -5.89
C ALA A 32 1.72 -11.50 -5.97
N PRO A 33 0.58 -11.78 -6.65
CA PRO A 33 0.05 -13.14 -6.78
C PRO A 33 0.97 -14.14 -7.47
N LEU A 34 2.01 -13.69 -8.17
CA LEU A 34 3.01 -14.58 -8.79
C LEU A 34 4.25 -14.79 -7.92
N LYS A 35 4.43 -13.98 -6.86
CA LYS A 35 5.65 -13.95 -6.03
C LYS A 35 5.39 -14.33 -4.57
N LEU A 36 4.16 -14.15 -4.08
CA LEU A 36 3.78 -14.41 -2.70
C LEU A 36 3.37 -15.87 -2.51
N ASN A 37 3.95 -16.56 -1.52
CA ASN A 37 3.58 -17.94 -1.17
C ASN A 37 2.10 -18.06 -0.81
N LYS A 38 1.56 -19.29 -0.88
CA LYS A 38 0.12 -19.58 -0.67
C LYS A 38 -0.45 -19.05 0.64
N ASP A 39 0.35 -19.03 1.72
CA ASP A 39 -0.04 -18.49 3.03
C ASP A 39 0.75 -17.21 3.39
N GLY A 40 1.35 -16.58 2.37
CA GLY A 40 2.14 -15.37 2.53
C GLY A 40 1.27 -14.15 2.88
N ILE A 41 1.86 -13.23 3.63
CA ILE A 41 1.24 -11.97 4.01
C ILE A 41 2.02 -10.84 3.36
N MET A 42 1.30 -9.92 2.74
CA MET A 42 1.82 -8.64 2.26
C MET A 42 1.23 -7.52 3.13
N LEU A 43 2.10 -6.63 3.60
CA LEU A 43 1.73 -5.44 4.34
C LEU A 43 2.36 -4.23 3.63
N LEU A 44 1.52 -3.29 3.21
CA LEU A 44 1.96 -2.07 2.51
C LEU A 44 1.44 -0.85 3.25
N GLU A 45 2.31 0.16 3.38
CA GLU A 45 1.89 1.47 3.86
C GLU A 45 1.05 2.18 2.78
N ILE A 46 0.02 2.90 3.24
CA ILE A 46 -0.87 3.71 2.41
C ILE A 46 -1.17 5.04 3.12
N HIS A 47 -1.56 6.03 2.35
CA HIS A 47 -2.17 7.25 2.87
C HIS A 47 -3.70 7.10 2.98
N PRO A 48 -4.37 7.75 3.95
CA PRO A 48 -5.81 7.58 4.14
C PRO A 48 -6.70 7.81 2.91
N PRO A 49 -6.42 8.78 2.01
CA PRO A 49 -7.20 8.95 0.78
C PRO A 49 -7.12 7.77 -0.19
N GLN A 50 -6.11 6.91 -0.06
CA GLN A 50 -5.85 5.79 -0.96
C GLN A 50 -6.61 4.51 -0.57
N SER A 51 -7.09 4.40 0.68
CA SER A 51 -7.65 3.17 1.27
C SER A 51 -8.72 2.49 0.42
N ILE A 52 -9.63 3.27 -0.17
CA ILE A 52 -10.73 2.71 -0.97
C ILE A 52 -10.18 2.10 -2.27
N GLN A 53 -9.32 2.83 -2.97
CA GLN A 53 -8.78 2.41 -4.26
C GLN A 53 -7.82 1.24 -4.12
N VAL A 54 -6.90 1.29 -3.15
CA VAL A 54 -5.93 0.20 -2.91
C VAL A 54 -6.64 -1.09 -2.48
N LYS A 55 -7.71 -1.00 -1.68
CA LYS A 55 -8.52 -2.15 -1.29
C LYS A 55 -9.26 -2.77 -2.48
N LYS A 56 -9.74 -1.95 -3.43
CA LYS A 56 -10.34 -2.43 -4.67
C LYS A 56 -9.32 -3.22 -5.51
N ILE A 57 -8.16 -2.62 -5.76
CA ILE A 57 -7.07 -3.26 -6.53
C ILE A 57 -6.64 -4.57 -5.86
N ALA A 58 -6.50 -4.60 -4.54
CA ALA A 58 -6.16 -5.81 -3.79
C ALA A 58 -7.19 -6.93 -3.96
N LYS A 59 -8.50 -6.61 -3.94
CA LYS A 59 -9.56 -7.60 -4.15
C LYS A 59 -9.55 -8.17 -5.56
N GLU A 60 -9.27 -7.32 -6.55
CA GLU A 60 -9.17 -7.75 -7.95
C GLU A 60 -7.95 -8.66 -8.17
N ALA A 61 -6.80 -8.33 -7.58
CA ALA A 61 -5.57 -9.12 -7.71
C ALA A 61 -5.59 -10.41 -6.86
N PHE A 62 -6.27 -10.40 -5.71
CA PHE A 62 -6.36 -11.52 -4.77
C PHE A 62 -7.82 -11.84 -4.41
N PRO A 63 -8.59 -12.48 -5.30
CA PRO A 63 -10.02 -12.70 -5.10
C PRO A 63 -10.36 -13.58 -3.90
N ASN A 64 -9.43 -14.45 -3.47
CA ASN A 64 -9.61 -15.38 -2.36
C ASN A 64 -8.88 -14.94 -1.08
N ALA A 65 -8.16 -13.82 -1.09
CA ALA A 65 -7.38 -13.37 0.07
C ALA A 65 -8.25 -12.69 1.13
N THR A 66 -7.77 -12.72 2.36
CA THR A 66 -8.28 -11.84 3.41
C THR A 66 -7.60 -10.47 3.29
N ILE A 67 -8.39 -9.41 3.11
CA ILE A 67 -7.89 -8.05 2.91
C ILE A 67 -8.41 -7.14 4.03
N GLN A 68 -7.48 -6.48 4.73
CA GLN A 68 -7.78 -5.59 5.86
C GLN A 68 -7.10 -4.23 5.68
N ILE A 69 -7.77 -3.18 6.13
CA ILE A 69 -7.17 -1.86 6.33
C ILE A 69 -6.98 -1.69 7.84
N LYS A 70 -5.79 -1.26 8.25
CA LYS A 70 -5.44 -1.05 9.65
C LYS A 70 -5.03 0.39 9.89
N GLU A 71 -5.57 0.95 10.96
CA GLU A 71 -5.25 2.29 11.42
C GLU A 71 -3.93 2.33 12.20
N ASP A 72 -3.25 3.47 12.16
CA ASP A 72 -2.18 3.82 13.08
C ASP A 72 -2.73 4.30 14.44
N LEU A 73 -1.84 4.63 15.39
CA LEU A 73 -2.22 5.14 16.72
C LEU A 73 -2.99 6.47 16.66
N ALA A 74 -2.87 7.21 15.55
CA ALA A 74 -3.60 8.44 15.31
C ALA A 74 -4.97 8.20 14.62
N LYS A 75 -5.41 6.93 14.53
CA LYS A 75 -6.68 6.51 13.92
C LYS A 75 -6.77 6.86 12.44
N LYS A 76 -5.63 6.86 11.75
CA LYS A 76 -5.57 7.07 10.30
C LYS A 76 -5.30 5.74 9.63
N ASP A 77 -6.05 5.44 8.58
CA ASP A 77 -5.75 4.32 7.70
C ASP A 77 -4.30 4.41 7.23
N ARG A 78 -3.51 3.39 7.57
CA ARG A 78 -2.07 3.42 7.33
C ARG A 78 -1.55 2.18 6.63
N PHE A 79 -2.20 1.04 6.84
CA PHE A 79 -1.73 -0.21 6.25
C PHE A 79 -2.85 -0.95 5.56
N ILE A 80 -2.55 -1.48 4.38
CA ILE A 80 -3.30 -2.60 3.81
C ILE A 80 -2.56 -3.91 4.11
N ILE A 81 -3.31 -4.89 4.58
CA ILE A 81 -2.83 -6.24 4.86
C ILE A 81 -3.56 -7.20 3.92
N ILE A 82 -2.80 -7.94 3.12
CA ILE A 82 -3.31 -8.96 2.20
C ILE A 82 -2.72 -10.29 2.64
N LYS A 83 -3.58 -11.18 3.13
CA LYS A 83 -3.22 -12.57 3.45
C LYS A 83 -3.77 -13.47 2.34
N ARG A 84 -2.87 -14.04 1.54
CA ARG A 84 -3.22 -14.91 0.42
C ARG A 84 -3.98 -16.16 0.88
#